data_AF-A0A537NQZ9-F1
#
_entry.id   AF-A0A537NQZ9-F1
#
_cell.length_a   1.000
_cell.length_b   1.000
_cell.length_c   1.000
_cell.angle_alpha   90.00
_cell.angle_beta   90.00
_cell.angle_gamma   90.00
#
_symmetry.space_group_name_H-M   'P 1'
#
loop_
_entity.id
_entity.type
_entity.pdbx_description
1 polymer ?
#
loop_
_entity_poly.entity_id
_entity_poly.type
_entity_poly.pdbx_seq_one_letter_code
_entity_poly.pdbx_strand_id
1 'polypeptide(L)'
;GYIQAGTIRVLGVAGPHRTPVLPDVPTIAETALAGFDTTVWFGLFAPAGTAKPIIELVNNKMNAVLAAPNIKESFEKLGIEPVGGSAQVLADRVYAEMHKWAGIVRAKNIHLDQ
;
A
#
# COMPACT_ATOMS: atom_id res chain seq x y z
N GLY A 1 -10.87 -0.40 -17.99
CA GLY A 1 -11.59 0.24 -16.86
C GLY A 1 -12.06 1.63 -17.27
N TYR A 2 -12.85 2.29 -16.43
CA TYR A 2 -13.44 3.61 -16.71
C TYR A 2 -12.40 4.72 -17.01
N ILE A 3 -11.19 4.58 -16.46
CA ILE A 3 -10.06 5.47 -16.75
C ILE A 3 -9.60 5.32 -18.20
N GLN A 4 -9.34 4.09 -18.66
CA GLN A 4 -8.94 3.84 -20.07
C GLN A 4 -10.06 4.16 -21.07
N ALA A 5 -11.32 4.05 -20.63
CA ALA A 5 -12.48 4.44 -21.43
C ALA A 5 -12.66 5.97 -21.54
N GLY A 6 -11.83 6.78 -20.87
CA GLY A 6 -11.89 8.25 -20.92
C GLY A 6 -13.08 8.87 -20.15
N THR A 7 -13.84 8.06 -19.43
CA THR A 7 -15.03 8.53 -18.68
C THR A 7 -14.68 9.15 -17.33
N ILE A 8 -13.43 8.96 -16.86
CA ILE A 8 -12.90 9.53 -15.62
C ILE A 8 -11.63 10.31 -15.94
N ARG A 9 -11.55 11.53 -15.44
CA ARG A 9 -10.32 12.32 -15.44
C ARG A 9 -9.58 12.11 -14.12
N VAL A 10 -8.41 11.48 -14.18
CA VAL A 10 -7.54 11.31 -13.02
C VAL A 10 -6.75 12.61 -12.79
N LEU A 11 -6.79 13.14 -11.57
CA LEU A 11 -6.12 14.40 -11.22
C LEU A 11 -4.74 14.22 -10.60
N GLY A 12 -4.50 13.10 -9.93
CA GLY A 12 -3.21 12.82 -9.32
C GLY A 12 -3.13 11.43 -8.72
N VAL A 13 -1.90 10.93 -8.59
CA VAL A 13 -1.57 9.69 -7.88
C VAL A 13 -1.19 10.03 -6.44
N ALA A 14 -1.72 9.27 -5.49
CA ALA A 14 -1.58 9.54 -4.07
C ALA A 14 -0.32 8.93 -3.42
N GLY A 15 0.54 8.29 -4.21
CA GLY A 15 1.82 7.74 -3.77
C GLY A 15 3.01 8.67 -4.07
N PRO A 16 4.20 8.29 -3.58
CA PRO A 16 5.41 9.12 -3.70
C PRO A 16 5.95 9.16 -5.14
N HIS A 17 5.55 8.21 -5.98
CA HIS A 17 5.99 8.09 -7.37
C HIS A 17 4.79 7.85 -8.29
N ARG A 18 4.95 8.21 -9.56
CA ARG A 18 3.96 7.89 -10.60
C ARG A 18 3.85 6.38 -10.76
N THR A 19 2.65 5.91 -11.01
CA THR A 19 2.41 4.49 -11.22
C THR A 19 2.58 4.12 -12.69
N PRO A 20 3.17 2.95 -13.03
CA PRO A 20 3.30 2.50 -14.42
C PRO A 20 1.96 2.38 -15.16
N VAL A 21 0.85 2.19 -14.46
CA VAL A 21 -0.48 2.12 -15.09
C VAL A 21 -1.06 3.49 -15.47
N LEU A 22 -0.49 4.58 -14.96
CA LEU A 22 -0.87 5.97 -15.23
C LEU A 22 0.38 6.88 -15.30
N PRO A 23 1.32 6.64 -16.23
CA PRO A 23 2.61 7.30 -16.25
C PRO A 23 2.53 8.82 -16.51
N ASP A 24 1.48 9.25 -17.22
CA ASP A 24 1.26 10.66 -17.54
C ASP A 24 0.60 11.45 -16.40
N VAL A 25 0.02 10.76 -15.41
CA VAL A 25 -0.65 11.40 -14.28
C VAL A 25 0.39 11.78 -13.22
N PRO A 26 0.46 13.06 -12.81
CA PRO A 26 1.40 13.48 -11.78
C PRO A 26 1.04 12.92 -10.41
N THR A 27 2.03 12.89 -9.55
CA THR A 27 1.83 12.69 -8.12
C THR A 27 1.24 13.95 -7.48
N ILE A 28 0.46 13.80 -6.41
CA ILE A 28 0.03 14.95 -5.59
C ILE A 28 1.24 15.65 -4.97
N ALA A 29 2.31 14.90 -4.68
CA ALA A 29 3.57 15.46 -4.17
C ALA A 29 4.31 16.34 -5.19
N GLU A 30 4.14 16.07 -6.49
CA GLU A 30 4.74 16.87 -7.57
C GLU A 30 4.00 18.20 -7.81
N THR A 31 2.69 18.26 -7.49
CA THR A 31 1.81 19.32 -8.02
C THR A 31 1.12 20.16 -6.95
N ALA A 32 0.91 19.64 -5.75
CA ALA A 32 0.08 20.30 -4.75
C ALA A 32 0.71 20.34 -3.35
N LEU A 33 1.34 19.25 -2.91
CA LEU A 33 1.83 19.13 -1.54
C LEU A 33 3.04 18.22 -1.43
N ALA A 34 4.24 18.79 -1.39
CA ALA A 34 5.48 18.04 -1.20
C ALA A 34 5.41 17.11 0.02
N GLY A 35 5.85 15.85 -0.15
CA GLY A 35 5.77 14.82 0.90
C GLY A 35 4.38 14.18 1.07
N PHE A 36 3.40 14.51 0.24
CA PHE A 36 2.10 13.83 0.26
C PHE A 36 2.24 12.36 -0.18
N ASP A 37 1.88 11.46 0.72
CA ASP A 37 1.78 10.02 0.45
C ASP A 37 0.61 9.47 1.26
N THR A 38 -0.36 8.85 0.60
CA THR A 38 -1.46 8.10 1.22
C THR A 38 -1.65 6.76 0.50
N THR A 39 -0.53 6.16 0.07
CA THR A 39 -0.51 4.87 -0.62
C THR A 39 -1.24 3.82 0.20
N VAL A 40 -2.28 3.23 -0.40
CA VAL A 40 -3.00 2.09 0.16
C VAL A 40 -2.10 0.87 0.10
N TRP A 41 -1.99 0.15 1.21
CA TRP A 41 -1.17 -1.04 1.32
C TRP A 41 -1.98 -2.19 1.94
N PHE A 42 -1.52 -3.41 1.66
CA PHE A 42 -2.12 -4.63 2.18
C PHE A 42 -1.07 -5.44 2.93
N GLY A 43 -1.48 -6.06 4.03
CA GLY A 43 -0.63 -6.93 4.84
C GLY A 43 -1.36 -8.21 5.21
N LEU A 44 -0.63 -9.31 5.35
CA LEU A 44 -1.15 -10.56 5.88
C LEU A 44 -0.82 -10.65 7.38
N PHE A 45 -1.84 -10.89 8.20
CA PHE A 45 -1.72 -10.98 9.64
C PHE A 45 -2.14 -12.37 10.15
N ALA A 46 -1.60 -12.75 11.30
CA ALA A 46 -1.98 -13.95 12.04
C ALA A 46 -2.42 -13.57 13.46
N PRO A 47 -3.19 -14.43 14.15
CA PRO A 47 -3.59 -14.17 15.54
C PRO A 47 -2.39 -13.93 16.47
N ALA A 48 -2.59 -13.08 17.48
CA ALA A 48 -1.58 -12.85 18.51
C ALA A 48 -1.20 -14.17 19.21
N GLY A 49 0.10 -14.38 19.43
CA GLY A 49 0.62 -15.62 20.01
C GLY A 49 0.86 -16.76 19.01
N THR A 50 0.62 -16.55 17.71
CA THR A 50 1.01 -17.52 16.68
C THR A 50 2.50 -17.85 16.79
N ALA A 51 2.83 -19.14 16.83
CA ALA A 51 4.19 -19.61 17.06
C ALA A 51 5.15 -19.12 15.95
N LYS A 52 6.35 -18.66 16.35
CA LYS A 52 7.36 -18.12 15.44
C LYS A 52 7.66 -19.01 14.22
N PRO A 53 7.80 -20.35 14.35
CA PRO A 53 8.05 -21.21 13.19
C PRO A 53 6.93 -21.17 12.14
N ILE A 54 5.68 -20.95 12.57
CA ILE A 54 4.54 -20.82 11.65
C ILE A 54 4.57 -19.49 10.91
N ILE A 55 4.92 -18.40 11.62
CA ILE A 55 5.09 -17.08 11.00
C ILE A 55 6.21 -17.13 9.95
N GLU A 56 7.35 -17.74 10.28
CA GLU A 56 8.49 -17.89 9.37
C GLU A 56 8.10 -18.72 8.13
N LEU A 57 7.38 -19.83 8.33
CA LEU A 57 6.90 -20.67 7.24
C LEU A 57 5.99 -19.89 6.28
N VAL A 58 4.96 -19.21 6.81
CA VAL A 58 4.00 -18.45 6.00
C VAL A 58 4.68 -17.29 5.29
N ASN A 59 5.55 -16.55 5.98
CA ASN A 59 6.32 -15.45 5.41
C ASN A 59 7.16 -15.91 4.21
N ASN A 60 7.89 -17.03 4.37
CA ASN A 60 8.72 -17.57 3.29
C ASN A 60 7.88 -18.00 2.08
N LYS A 61 6.71 -18.63 2.31
CA LYS A 61 5.80 -19.00 1.22
C LYS A 61 5.21 -17.78 0.54
N MET A 62 4.83 -16.75 1.30
CA MET A 62 4.29 -15.51 0.73
C MET A 62 5.33 -14.79 -0.14
N ASN A 63 6.57 -14.69 0.32
CA ASN A 63 7.65 -14.12 -0.48
C ASN A 63 7.88 -14.86 -1.80
N ALA A 64 7.81 -16.20 -1.79
CA ALA A 64 7.90 -16.98 -3.01
C ALA A 64 6.74 -16.70 -3.98
N VAL A 65 5.52 -16.54 -3.47
CA VAL A 65 4.33 -16.19 -4.28
C VAL A 65 4.47 -14.78 -4.87
N LEU A 66 4.84 -13.78 -4.07
CA LEU A 66 5.03 -12.41 -4.53
C LEU A 66 6.18 -12.28 -5.54
N ALA A 67 7.15 -13.19 -5.50
CA ALA A 67 8.23 -13.26 -6.46
C ALA A 67 7.83 -13.91 -7.80
N ALA A 68 6.71 -14.63 -7.86
CA ALA A 68 6.29 -15.37 -9.04
C ALA A 68 5.90 -14.43 -10.21
N PRO A 69 6.40 -14.64 -11.44
CA PRO A 69 6.18 -13.72 -12.56
C PRO A 69 4.70 -13.45 -12.86
N ASN A 70 3.85 -14.47 -12.83
CA ASN A 70 2.42 -14.33 -13.08
C ASN A 70 1.71 -13.50 -12.00
N ILE A 71 2.20 -13.53 -10.75
CA ILE A 71 1.67 -12.71 -9.65
C ILE A 71 2.12 -11.27 -9.83
N LYS A 72 3.41 -11.04 -10.14
CA LYS A 72 3.93 -9.70 -10.43
C LYS A 72 3.17 -9.04 -11.57
N GLU A 73 3.02 -9.74 -12.71
CA GLU A 73 2.31 -9.20 -13.87
C GLU A 73 0.83 -8.89 -13.55
N SER A 74 0.18 -9.76 -12.76
CA SER A 74 -1.21 -9.52 -12.35
C SER A 74 -1.33 -8.31 -11.43
N PHE A 75 -0.40 -8.13 -10.49
CA PHE A 75 -0.38 -7.00 -9.56
C PHE A 75 -0.03 -5.69 -10.29
N GLU A 76 0.92 -5.72 -11.21
CA GLU A 76 1.26 -4.58 -12.07
C GLU A 76 0.06 -4.09 -12.87
N LYS A 77 -0.74 -5.00 -13.45
CA LYS A 77 -2.00 -4.65 -14.15
C LYS A 77 -3.03 -3.97 -13.25
N LEU A 78 -2.97 -4.24 -11.95
CA LEU A 78 -3.82 -3.62 -10.93
C LEU A 78 -3.18 -2.38 -10.30
N GLY A 79 -1.96 -2.01 -10.69
CA GLY A 79 -1.21 -0.91 -10.08
C GLY A 79 -0.73 -1.20 -8.65
N ILE A 80 -0.60 -2.49 -8.29
CA ILE A 80 -0.13 -2.95 -6.99
C ILE A 80 1.35 -3.31 -7.10
N GLU A 81 2.17 -2.81 -6.17
CA GLU A 81 3.59 -3.17 -6.08
C GLU A 81 3.80 -4.28 -5.05
N PRO A 82 4.31 -5.47 -5.44
CA PRO A 82 4.66 -6.52 -4.48
C PRO A 82 5.90 -6.13 -3.67
N VAL A 83 5.74 -5.85 -2.38
CA VAL A 83 6.85 -5.48 -1.48
C VAL A 83 7.55 -6.71 -0.88
N GLY A 84 6.76 -7.63 -0.30
CA GLY A 84 7.29 -8.79 0.44
C GLY A 84 8.17 -8.38 1.63
N GLY A 85 9.09 -9.26 2.02
CA GLY A 85 10.11 -8.99 3.05
C GLY A 85 9.96 -9.83 4.31
N SER A 86 10.47 -9.32 5.42
CA SER A 86 10.34 -9.98 6.73
C SER A 86 9.05 -9.54 7.43
N ALA A 87 8.59 -10.32 8.40
CA ALA A 87 7.48 -9.92 9.25
C ALA A 87 7.75 -8.58 9.98
N GLN A 88 9.02 -8.26 10.24
CA GLN A 88 9.42 -6.99 10.85
C GLN A 88 9.15 -5.80 9.93
N VAL A 89 9.37 -5.93 8.61
CA VAL A 89 9.07 -4.87 7.64
C VAL A 89 7.59 -4.48 7.71
N LEU A 90 6.69 -5.46 7.79
CA LEU A 90 5.26 -5.19 7.96
C LEU A 90 4.95 -4.57 9.32
N ALA A 91 5.57 -5.04 10.39
CA ALA A 91 5.39 -4.48 11.72
C ALA A 91 5.80 -2.98 11.76
N ASP A 92 6.95 -2.64 11.19
CA ASP A 92 7.44 -1.26 11.12
C ASP A 92 6.48 -0.36 10.33
N ARG A 93 5.95 -0.86 9.21
CA ARG A 93 4.93 -0.15 8.41
C ARG A 93 3.66 0.10 9.23
N VAL A 94 3.16 -0.90 9.96
CA VAL A 94 1.98 -0.77 10.82
C VAL A 94 2.20 0.32 11.87
N TYR A 95 3.34 0.31 12.56
CA TYR A 95 3.64 1.33 13.58
C TYR A 95 3.72 2.74 12.98
N ALA A 96 4.38 2.89 11.83
CA ALA A 96 4.48 4.18 11.14
C ALA A 96 3.11 4.72 10.71
N GLU A 97 2.27 3.85 10.14
CA GLU A 97 0.93 4.21 9.68
C GLU A 97 0.00 4.54 10.85
N MET A 98 0.02 3.73 11.92
CA MET A 98 -0.72 4.02 13.14
C MET A 98 -0.33 5.39 13.72
N HIS A 99 0.96 5.70 13.78
CA HIS A 99 1.44 6.98 14.30
C HIS A 99 0.94 8.15 13.45
N LYS A 100 1.11 8.07 12.13
CA LYS A 100 0.66 9.09 11.16
C LYS A 100 -0.85 9.33 11.25
N TRP A 101 -1.65 8.26 11.14
CA TRP A 101 -3.10 8.39 11.07
C TRP A 101 -3.71 8.79 12.41
N ALA A 102 -3.23 8.24 13.53
CA ALA A 102 -3.70 8.66 14.85
C ALA A 102 -3.41 10.15 15.12
N GLY A 103 -2.27 10.65 14.67
CA GLY A 103 -1.94 12.08 14.74
C GLY A 103 -2.94 12.94 13.98
N ILE A 104 -3.25 12.57 12.73
CA ILE A 104 -4.21 13.28 11.88
C ILE A 104 -5.61 13.26 12.48
N VAL A 105 -6.09 12.08 12.88
CA VAL A 105 -7.43 11.90 13.47
C VAL A 105 -7.63 12.80 14.69
N ARG A 106 -6.66 12.81 15.60
CA ARG A 106 -6.70 13.67 16.80
C ARG A 106 -6.64 15.16 16.45
N ALA A 107 -5.71 15.56 15.58
CA ALA A 107 -5.52 16.96 15.20
C ALA A 107 -6.72 17.55 14.45
N LYS A 108 -7.49 16.70 13.75
CA LYS A 108 -8.65 17.11 12.96
C LYS A 108 -9.99 16.79 13.61
N ASN A 109 -9.98 16.25 14.84
CA ASN A 109 -11.18 15.84 15.57
C ASN A 109 -12.12 14.95 14.71
N ILE A 110 -11.52 13.99 14.00
CA ILE A 110 -12.26 13.08 13.13
C ILE A 110 -12.84 11.96 13.99
N HIS A 111 -14.13 11.72 13.84
CA HIS A 111 -14.84 10.61 14.49
C HIS A 111 -15.41 9.70 13.41
N LEU A 112 -15.49 8.41 13.70
CA LEU A 112 -16.34 7.53 12.92
C LEU A 112 -17.77 7.77 13.39
N ASP A 113 -18.64 8.17 12.47
CA ASP A 113 -20.06 8.16 12.72
C ASP A 113 -20.46 6.69 12.94
N GLN A 114 -21.05 6.39 14.10
CA GLN A 114 -21.70 5.10 14.36
C GLN A 114 -23.12 5.11 13.82
#